data_AF-A0A943HRA3-F1
#
_entry.id   AF-A0A943HRA3-F1
#
_cell.length_a   1.000
_cell.length_b   1.000
_cell.length_c   1.000
_cell.angle_alpha   90.00
_cell.angle_beta   90.00
_cell.angle_gamma   90.00
#
_symmetry.space_group_name_H-M   'P 1'
#
loop_
_entity.id
_entity.type
_entity.pdbx_description
1 polymer ?
#
loop_
_entity_poly.entity_id
_entity_poly.type
_entity_poly.pdbx_seq_one_letter_code
_entity_poly.pdbx_strand_id
1 'polypeptide(L)'
;MNELTKTVNVPLWELKEICNTLRMVSNALDSPKRETCLDRNVMRSWNYVVDMIKGHTPSETEYIDYYTKVGQIPNIGEPKCNCLNPFCPTCGNEVYE
;
A
#
# COMPACT_ATOMS: atom_id res chain seq x y z
N MET A 1 -2.59 29.34 4.10
CA MET A 1 -1.54 28.42 4.57
C MET A 1 -1.80 28.08 6.04
N ASN A 2 -2.50 26.97 6.33
CA ASN A 2 -2.51 26.35 7.66
C ASN A 2 -2.97 24.87 7.64
N GLU A 3 -3.18 24.26 6.46
CA GLU A 3 -3.57 22.84 6.35
C GLU A 3 -2.37 21.89 6.30
N LEU A 4 -1.20 22.36 5.83
CA LEU A 4 0.03 21.55 5.68
C LEU A 4 0.58 21.00 7.01
N THR A 5 0.18 21.58 8.14
CA THR A 5 0.63 21.19 9.49
C THR A 5 -0.47 20.54 10.31
N LYS A 6 -1.68 20.36 9.74
CA LYS A 6 -2.80 19.76 10.46
C LYS A 6 -2.57 18.26 10.58
N THR A 7 -2.29 17.80 11.78
CA THR A 7 -2.20 16.37 12.09
C THR A 7 -3.59 15.81 12.38
N VAL A 8 -3.87 14.63 11.83
CA VAL A 8 -5.10 13.87 12.09
C VAL A 8 -4.69 12.55 12.72
N ASN A 9 -5.30 12.19 13.84
CA ASN A 9 -5.10 10.88 14.45
C ASN A 9 -5.94 9.86 13.69
N VAL A 10 -5.28 8.89 13.07
CA VAL A 10 -5.92 7.77 12.38
C VAL A 10 -5.64 6.50 13.17
N PRO A 11 -6.65 5.73 13.60
CA PRO A 11 -6.43 4.48 14.30
C PRO A 11 -5.75 3.45 13.39
N LEU A 12 -4.96 2.55 13.99
CA LEU A 12 -4.15 1.58 13.24
C LEU A 12 -4.97 0.68 12.32
N TRP A 13 -6.19 0.29 12.73
CA TRP A 13 -7.04 -0.57 11.91
C TRP A 13 -7.50 0.14 10.62
N GLU A 14 -7.75 1.45 10.65
CA GLU A 14 -8.09 2.23 9.44
C GLU A 14 -6.89 2.30 8.48
N LEU A 15 -5.68 2.49 9.00
CA LEU A 15 -4.47 2.44 8.17
C LEU A 15 -4.30 1.07 7.51
N LYS A 16 -4.61 -0.03 8.21
CA LYS A 16 -4.59 -1.38 7.65
C LYS A 16 -5.63 -1.56 6.53
N GLU A 17 -6.84 -1.04 6.69
CA GLU A 17 -7.87 -1.08 5.64
C GLU A 17 -7.45 -0.29 4.38
N ILE A 18 -6.86 0.89 4.57
CA ILE A 18 -6.29 1.68 3.47
C ILE A 18 -5.16 0.90 2.77
N CYS A 19 -4.26 0.28 3.55
CA CYS A 19 -3.18 -0.56 3.02
C CYS A 19 -3.73 -1.73 2.18
N ASN A 20 -4.74 -2.44 2.68
CA ASN A 20 -5.39 -3.55 1.98
C ASN A 20 -6.03 -3.09 0.67
N THR A 21 -6.70 -1.94 0.68
CA THR A 21 -7.31 -1.34 -0.50
C THR A 21 -6.25 -0.99 -1.55
N LEU A 22 -5.17 -0.31 -1.15
CA LEU A 22 -4.08 0.07 -2.05
C LEU A 22 -3.38 -1.14 -2.66
N ARG A 23 -3.23 -2.23 -1.89
CA ARG A 23 -2.73 -3.50 -2.42
C ARG A 23 -3.69 -4.11 -3.44
N MET A 24 -5.00 -4.13 -3.18
CA MET A 24 -5.99 -4.64 -4.14
C MET A 24 -5.97 -3.85 -5.45
N VAL A 25 -5.94 -2.51 -5.35
CA VAL A 25 -5.83 -1.62 -6.52
C VAL A 25 -4.52 -1.86 -7.27
N SER A 26 -3.39 -1.96 -6.55
CA SER A 26 -2.09 -2.27 -7.14
C SER A 26 -2.10 -3.59 -7.92
N ASN A 27 -2.77 -4.62 -7.38
CA ASN A 27 -2.87 -5.91 -8.04
C ASN A 27 -3.78 -5.84 -9.27
N ALA A 28 -4.93 -5.16 -9.18
CA ALA A 28 -5.88 -5.03 -10.28
C ALA A 28 -5.31 -4.24 -11.48
N LEU A 29 -4.45 -3.26 -11.20
CA LEU A 29 -3.82 -2.40 -12.22
C LEU A 29 -2.42 -2.89 -12.64
N ASP A 30 -1.87 -3.92 -11.99
CA ASP A 30 -0.47 -4.32 -12.14
C ASP A 30 0.52 -3.15 -11.93
N SER A 31 0.18 -2.30 -10.95
CA SER A 31 0.90 -1.06 -10.67
C SER A 31 2.38 -1.21 -10.31
N PRO A 32 2.92 -2.36 -9.83
CA PRO A 32 4.36 -2.51 -9.67
C PRO A 32 5.16 -2.29 -10.97
N LYS A 33 4.53 -2.42 -12.16
CA LYS A 33 5.15 -2.11 -13.45
C LYS A 33 5.43 -0.62 -13.68
N ARG A 34 4.70 0.28 -13.00
CA ARG A 34 4.87 1.75 -13.09
C ARG A 34 4.67 2.32 -14.49
N GLU A 35 3.75 1.77 -15.27
CA GLU A 35 3.54 2.22 -16.66
C GLU A 35 2.93 3.63 -16.70
N THR A 36 1.97 3.89 -15.84
CA THR A 36 1.20 5.14 -15.80
C THR A 36 1.52 5.99 -14.56
N CYS A 37 1.11 7.26 -14.60
CA CYS A 37 1.15 8.12 -13.42
C CYS A 37 0.26 7.58 -12.29
N LEU A 38 -0.85 6.92 -12.63
CA LEU A 38 -1.72 6.27 -11.65
C LEU A 38 -0.98 5.15 -10.91
N ASP A 39 -0.25 4.29 -11.63
CA ASP A 39 0.55 3.22 -11.02
C ASP A 39 1.57 3.77 -10.04
N ARG A 40 2.27 4.83 -10.45
CA ARG A 40 3.26 5.47 -9.59
C ARG A 40 2.62 6.04 -8.31
N ASN A 41 1.44 6.63 -8.42
CA ASN A 41 0.71 7.18 -7.27
C ASN A 41 0.18 6.09 -6.34
N VAL A 42 -0.42 5.02 -6.89
CA VAL A 42 -0.93 3.88 -6.12
C VAL A 42 0.19 3.29 -5.27
N MET A 43 1.31 2.98 -5.92
CA MET A 43 2.46 2.38 -5.25
C MET A 43 3.15 3.34 -4.29
N ARG A 44 3.22 4.64 -4.59
CA ARG A 44 3.76 5.64 -3.65
C ARG A 44 2.92 5.71 -2.38
N SER A 45 1.61 5.87 -2.53
CA SER A 45 0.67 5.91 -1.40
C SER A 45 0.71 4.62 -0.59
N TRP A 46 0.87 3.47 -1.25
CA TRP A 46 0.95 2.19 -0.56
C TRP A 46 2.20 2.07 0.31
N ASN A 47 3.38 2.45 -0.21
CA ASN A 47 4.61 2.49 0.60
C ASN A 47 4.43 3.39 1.82
N TYR A 48 3.90 4.60 1.63
CA TYR A 48 3.64 5.54 2.72
C TYR A 48 2.77 4.95 3.83
N VAL A 49 1.68 4.30 3.48
CA VAL A 49 0.77 3.71 4.48
C VAL A 49 1.47 2.58 5.23
N VAL A 50 2.29 1.77 4.53
CA VAL A 50 3.11 0.74 5.17
C VAL A 50 4.13 1.33 6.14
N ASP A 51 4.78 2.45 5.80
CA ASP A 51 5.71 3.12 6.70
C ASP A 51 4.99 3.70 7.92
N MET A 52 3.83 4.34 7.73
CA MET A 52 3.00 4.84 8.83
C MET A 52 2.61 3.70 9.79
N ILE A 53 2.22 2.55 9.26
CA ILE A 53 1.89 1.37 10.06
C ILE A 53 3.11 0.86 10.85
N LYS A 54 4.31 0.95 10.28
CA LYS A 54 5.57 0.56 10.92
C LYS A 54 6.13 1.63 11.88
N GLY A 55 5.53 2.82 11.92
CA GLY A 55 6.11 3.98 12.60
C GLY A 55 7.42 4.47 11.97
N HIS A 56 7.64 4.16 10.69
CA HIS A 56 8.80 4.62 9.92
C HIS A 56 8.48 5.96 9.27
N THR A 57 9.45 6.86 9.26
CA THR A 57 9.38 8.11 8.49
C THR A 57 10.35 8.00 7.32
N PRO A 58 9.87 7.98 6.07
CA PRO A 58 10.74 7.79 4.93
C PRO A 58 11.68 8.97 4.75
N SER A 59 12.94 8.67 4.44
CA SER A 59 13.91 9.65 3.93
C SER A 59 13.51 10.16 2.55
N GLU A 60 14.11 11.27 2.12
CA GLU A 60 13.88 11.83 0.79
C GLU A 60 14.21 10.82 -0.33
N THR A 61 15.28 10.05 -0.16
CA THR A 61 15.66 8.98 -1.09
C THR A 61 14.61 7.89 -1.16
N GLU A 62 14.10 7.42 -0.02
CA GLU A 62 13.03 6.41 0.02
C GLU A 62 11.75 6.93 -0.64
N TYR A 63 11.40 8.21 -0.40
CA TYR A 63 10.26 8.85 -1.04
C TYR A 63 10.38 8.86 -2.58
N ILE A 64 11.56 9.18 -3.11
CA ILE A 64 11.82 9.17 -4.55
C ILE A 64 11.76 7.74 -5.10
N ASP A 65 12.31 6.77 -4.36
CA ASP A 65 12.26 5.35 -4.71
C ASP A 65 10.82 4.84 -4.81
N TYR A 66 9.95 5.26 -3.89
CA TYR A 66 8.52 4.89 -3.90
C TYR A 66 7.81 5.29 -5.18
N TYR A 67 8.31 6.30 -5.90
CA TYR A 67 7.74 6.75 -7.16
C TYR A 67 8.39 6.08 -8.39
N THR A 68 9.70 5.81 -8.33
CA THR A 68 10.51 5.48 -9.52
C THR A 68 10.85 4.00 -9.65
N LYS A 69 10.87 3.24 -8.55
CA LYS A 69 11.32 1.84 -8.55
C LYS A 69 10.25 0.87 -9.05
N VAL A 70 10.55 0.23 -10.18
CA VAL A 70 9.72 -0.82 -10.80
C VAL A 70 9.88 -2.14 -10.05
N GLY A 71 8.79 -2.89 -9.92
CA GLY A 71 8.75 -4.22 -9.29
C GLY A 71 8.84 -4.22 -7.76
N GLN A 72 8.96 -3.05 -7.11
CA GLN A 72 8.90 -2.95 -5.66
C GLN A 72 7.48 -3.24 -5.17
N ILE A 73 7.36 -4.10 -4.16
CA ILE A 73 6.08 -4.41 -3.49
C ILE A 73 6.25 -4.14 -1.99
N PRO A 74 5.47 -3.22 -1.39
CA PRO A 74 5.50 -2.95 0.04
C PRO A 74 5.14 -4.22 0.86
N ASN A 75 5.86 -4.46 1.94
CA ASN A 75 5.62 -5.61 2.83
C ASN A 75 5.24 -5.13 4.23
N ILE A 76 4.07 -5.53 4.72
CA ILE A 76 3.53 -5.18 6.05
C ILE A 76 3.97 -6.15 7.16
N GLY A 77 4.72 -7.20 6.83
CA GLY A 77 5.19 -8.23 7.76
C GLY A 77 4.11 -9.23 8.20
N GLU A 78 2.89 -9.12 7.65
CA GLU A 78 1.81 -10.08 7.90
C GLU A 78 2.07 -11.40 7.15
N PRO A 79 1.61 -12.55 7.70
CA PRO A 79 1.86 -13.85 7.11
C PRO A 79 1.37 -13.91 5.66
N LYS A 80 2.17 -14.51 4.79
CA LYS A 80 1.84 -14.77 3.38
C LYS A 80 0.46 -15.44 3.30
N CYS A 81 -0.43 -14.97 2.42
CA CYS A 81 -1.75 -15.58 2.20
C CYS A 81 -1.58 -17.07 1.93
N ASN A 82 -2.13 -17.91 2.81
CA ASN A 82 -2.46 -19.28 2.46
C ASN A 82 -3.87 -19.23 1.91
N CYS A 83 -4.03 -19.29 0.58
CA CYS A 83 -5.30 -19.17 -0.14
C CYS A 83 -6.32 -20.30 0.12
N LEU A 84 -6.34 -20.89 1.32
CA LEU A 84 -7.27 -21.94 1.75
C LEU A 84 -8.57 -21.37 2.36
N ASN A 85 -8.72 -20.05 2.43
CA ASN A 85 -9.90 -19.38 2.99
C ASN A 85 -10.60 -18.59 1.87
N PRO A 86 -11.91 -18.81 1.60
CA PRO A 86 -12.64 -18.17 0.50
C PRO A 86 -12.69 -16.63 0.54
N PHE A 87 -12.36 -16.04 1.69
CA PHE A 87 -12.15 -14.60 1.82
C PHE A 87 -10.70 -14.34 2.26
N CYS A 88 -9.73 -14.40 1.34
CA CYS A 88 -8.37 -13.95 1.67
C CYS A 88 -8.36 -12.42 1.64
N PRO A 89 -8.21 -11.74 2.80
CA PRO A 89 -8.11 -10.29 2.87
C PRO A 89 -6.81 -9.78 2.24
N THR A 90 -5.96 -10.69 1.74
CA THR A 90 -4.64 -10.44 1.17
C THR A 90 -4.59 -10.46 -0.36
N CYS A 91 -5.57 -11.06 -1.06
CA CYS A 91 -5.54 -11.11 -2.53
C CYS A 91 -6.79 -10.53 -3.19
N GLY A 92 -7.86 -10.24 -2.45
CA GLY A 92 -9.08 -9.61 -3.02
C GLY A 92 -9.78 -10.46 -4.10
N ASN A 93 -9.37 -11.72 -4.28
CA ASN A 93 -10.04 -12.67 -5.13
C ASN A 93 -11.14 -13.35 -4.32
N GLU A 94 -12.39 -13.22 -4.77
CA GLU A 94 -13.44 -14.15 -4.39
C GLU A 94 -13.07 -15.51 -4.97
N VAL A 95 -12.84 -16.50 -4.09
CA VAL A 95 -12.69 -17.90 -4.53
C VAL A 95 -14.10 -18.39 -4.82
N TYR A 96 -14.55 -18.26 -6.07
CA TYR A 96 -15.76 -18.97 -6.51
C TYR A 96 -15.41 -20.45 -6.62
N GLU A 97 -16.14 -21.28 -5.87
CA GLU A 97 -16.13 -22.75 -5.94
C GLU A 97 -16.50 -23.25 -7.35
#